data_AF-A0A9P5S345-F1
#
_entry.id   AF-A0A9P5S345-F1
#
_cell.length_a   1.000
_cell.length_b   1.000
_cell.length_c   1.000
_cell.angle_alpha   90.00
_cell.angle_beta   90.00
_cell.angle_gamma   90.00
#
_symmetry.space_group_name_H-M   'P 1'
#
loop_
_entity.id
_entity.type
_entity.pdbx_description
1 polymer ?
#
loop_
_entity_poly.entity_id
_entity_poly.type
_entity_poly.pdbx_seq_one_letter_code
_entity_poly.pdbx_strand_id
1 'polypeptide(L)' 'MILLEFATACQDGSLRVWQVMDVEGSGSVSVQLKWSSEPSMLAASGIVLNDTIGLSAVNRKLLEQHGATGSSADWNAH' A
#
# COMPACT_ATOMS: atom_id res chain seq x y z
N MET A 1 -13.05 15.23 -9.84
CA MET A 1 -12.91 13.78 -10.03
C MET A 1 -11.87 13.29 -9.05
N ILE A 2 -12.24 12.43 -8.11
CA ILE A 2 -11.29 11.85 -7.17
C ILE A 2 -10.88 10.48 -7.70
N LEU A 3 -9.57 10.29 -7.85
CA LEU A 3 -8.97 9.03 -8.23
C LEU A 3 -8.06 8.56 -7.09
N LEU A 4 -8.44 7.45 -6.45
CA LEU A 4 -7.62 6.81 -5.43
C LEU A 4 -7.23 5.43 -5.90
N GLU A 5 -5.92 5.14 -5.87
CA GLU A 5 -5.40 3.80 -6.11
C GLU A 5 -4.80 3.24 -4.83
N PHE A 6 -5.15 2.00 -4.50
CA PHE A 6 -4.59 1.33 -3.32
C PHE A 6 -4.39 -0.17 -3.59
N ALA A 7 -3.46 -0.77 -2.84
CA ALA A 7 -3.17 -2.19 -2.92
C ALA A 7 -3.68 -2.93 -1.67
N THR A 8 -4.16 -4.15 -1.85
CA THR A 8 -4.50 -5.07 -0.76
C THR A 8 -3.71 -6.35 -0.90
N ALA A 9 -3.17 -6.85 0.22
CA ALA A 9 -2.68 -8.22 0.32
C ALA A 9 -3.81 -9.15 0.75
N CYS A 10 -4.04 -10.19 -0.03
CA CYS A 10 -5.12 -11.14 0.18
C CYS A 10 -4.62 -12.42 0.87
N GLN A 11 -5.54 -13.15 1.51
CA GLN A 11 -5.23 -14.41 2.20
C GLN A 11 -4.69 -15.50 1.25
N ASP A 12 -5.08 -15.44 -0.02
CA ASP A 12 -4.57 -16.31 -1.08
C ASP A 12 -3.12 -15.97 -1.49
N GLY A 13 -2.49 -14.96 -0.87
CA GLY A 13 -1.14 -14.52 -1.18
C GLY A 13 -1.05 -13.59 -2.40
N SER A 14 -2.17 -13.25 -3.05
CA SER A 14 -2.19 -12.26 -4.14
C SER A 14 -2.14 -10.83 -3.61
N LEU A 15 -1.47 -9.95 -4.35
CA LEU A 15 -1.69 -8.50 -4.26
C LEU A 15 -2.70 -8.09 -5.31
N ARG A 16 -3.63 -7.22 -4.92
CA ARG A 16 -4.64 -6.65 -5.81
C ARG A 16 -4.58 -5.14 -5.74
N VAL A 17 -4.48 -4.49 -6.89
CA VAL A 17 -4.54 -3.03 -7.00
C VAL A 17 -5.93 -2.64 -7.46
N TRP A 18 -6.53 -1.77 -6.67
CA TRP A 18 -7.87 -1.25 -6.86
C TRP A 18 -7.79 0.21 -7.28
N GLN A 19 -8.71 0.59 -8.15
CA GLN A 19 -8.94 1.97 -8.52
C GLN A 19 -10.33 2.37 -8.05
N VAL A 20 -10.40 3.40 -7.23
CA VAL A 20 -11.65 4.04 -6.81
C VAL A 20 -11.81 5.32 -7.61
N MET A 21 -12.91 5.41 -8.33
CA MET A 21 -13.30 6.59 -9.08
C MET A 21 -14.58 7.16 -8.47
N ASP A 22 -14.49 8.41 -8.03
CA ASP A 22 -15.63 9.23 -7.65
C ASP A 22 -15.80 10.37 -8.66
N VAL A 23 -16.95 10.35 -9.34
CA VAL A 23 -17.33 11.39 -10.29
C VAL A 23 -18.11 12.44 -9.52
N GLU A 24 -17.48 13.60 -9.29
CA GLU A 24 -18.10 14.71 -8.58
C GLU A 24 -19.50 15.02 -9.13
N GLY A 25 -20.49 14.99 -8.24
CA GLY A 25 -21.89 15.26 -8.59
C GLY A 25 -22.68 14.05 -9.10
N SER A 26 -22.07 12.88 -9.31
CA SER A 26 -22.83 11.66 -9.67
C SER A 26 -23.44 10.96 -8.45
N GLY A 27 -22.88 11.17 -7.26
CA GLY A 27 -23.25 10.45 -6.04
C GLY A 27 -22.91 8.95 -6.09
N SER A 28 -22.08 8.52 -7.06
CA SER A 28 -21.72 7.12 -7.27
C SER A 28 -20.20 6.94 -7.20
N VAL A 29 -19.79 5.98 -6.39
CA VAL A 29 -18.40 5.53 -6.30
C VAL A 29 -18.29 4.21 -7.07
N SER A 30 -17.33 4.15 -8.00
CA SER A 30 -16.99 2.89 -8.68
C SER A 30 -15.64 2.38 -8.20
N VAL A 31 -15.55 1.08 -7.93
CA VAL A 31 -14.33 0.41 -7.49
C VAL A 31 -14.03 -0.68 -8.49
N GLN A 32 -12.84 -0.64 -9.10
CA GLN A 32 -12.44 -1.57 -10.16
C GLN A 32 -11.09 -2.20 -9.83
N LEU A 33 -10.96 -3.51 -10.11
CA LEU A 33 -9.68 -4.21 -10.03
C LEU A 33 -8.83 -3.80 -11.25
N LYS A 34 -7.70 -3.14 -11.01
CA LYS A 34 -6.77 -2.71 -12.06
C LYS A 34 -5.83 -3.84 -12.47
N TRP A 35 -5.30 -4.58 -11.49
CA TRP A 35 -4.52 -5.80 -11.70
C TRP A 35 -4.45 -6.64 -10.42
N SER A 36 -4.12 -7.92 -10.59
CA SER A 36 -3.82 -8.86 -9.50
C SER A 36 -2.51 -9.59 -9.81
N SER A 37 -1.70 -9.85 -8.79
CA SER A 37 -0.60 -10.80 -8.92
C SER A 37 -1.15 -12.23 -8.82
N GLU A 38 -0.40 -13.18 -9.37
CA GLU A 38 -0.53 -14.58 -8.97
C GLU A 38 -0.11 -14.74 -7.49
N PRO A 39 -0.59 -15.79 -6.79
CA PRO A 39 -0.08 -16.23 -5.49
C PRO A 39 1.42 -16.54 -5.55
N SER A 40 2.24 -15.50 -5.47
CA SER A 40 3.68 -15.58 -5.69
C SER A 40 4.38 -14.55 -4.82
N MET A 41 5.66 -14.81 -4.54
CA MET A 41 6.44 -13.96 -3.66
C MET A 41 6.74 -12.64 -4.37
N LEU A 42 6.10 -11.56 -3.94
CA LEU A 42 6.44 -10.22 -4.40
C LEU A 42 7.67 -9.71 -3.66
N ALA A 43 8.72 -9.46 -4.43
CA ALA A 43 9.89 -8.75 -3.96
C ALA A 43 9.73 -7.27 -4.33
N ALA A 44 9.71 -6.42 -3.32
CA ALA A 44 9.79 -4.97 -3.49
C ALA A 44 11.02 -4.46 -2.74
N SER A 45 11.82 -3.61 -3.38
CA SER A 45 13.01 -3.01 -2.80
C SER A 45 12.82 -1.51 -2.64
N GLY A 46 13.29 -0.95 -1.52
CA GLY A 46 13.22 0.50 -1.27
C GLY A 46 11.82 1.01 -0.89
N ILE A 47 10.95 0.12 -0.37
CA ILE A 47 9.68 0.56 0.20
C ILE A 47 9.94 1.44 1.43
N VAL A 48 9.31 2.60 1.46
CA VAL A 48 9.21 3.45 2.64
C VAL A 48 7.81 3.29 3.21
N LEU A 49 7.68 2.67 4.39
CA LEU A 49 6.42 2.58 5.10
C LEU A 49 6.37 3.71 6.14
N ASN A 50 5.40 4.61 5.97
CA ASN A 50 5.08 5.67 6.92
C ASN A 50 3.76 5.33 7.63
N ASP A 51 3.65 5.70 8.90
CA ASP A 51 2.40 5.67 9.67
C ASP A 51 1.65 4.33 9.68
N THR A 52 2.36 3.21 9.56
CA THR A 52 1.75 1.88 9.59
C THR A 52 1.09 1.59 10.93
N ILE A 53 -0.22 1.38 10.91
CA ILE A 53 -1.02 0.94 12.06
C ILE A 53 -1.28 -0.56 12.01
N GLY A 54 -1.47 -1.20 13.18
CA GLY A 54 -1.88 -2.60 13.27
C GLY A 54 -0.79 -3.66 13.03
N LEU A 55 0.49 -3.29 12.93
CA LEU A 55 1.58 -4.26 12.83
C LEU A 55 1.84 -4.98 14.15
N SER A 56 2.03 -6.30 14.08
CA SER A 56 2.60 -7.08 15.18
C SER A 56 4.04 -6.66 15.49
N ALA A 57 4.51 -6.92 16.71
CA ALA A 57 5.90 -6.60 17.10
C ALA A 57 6.95 -7.28 16.19
N VAL A 58 6.67 -8.51 15.75
CA VAL A 58 7.55 -9.26 14.83
C VAL A 58 7.61 -8.57 13.47
N ASN A 59 6.46 -8.21 12.89
CA ASN A 59 6.41 -7.57 11.57
C ASN A 59 7.05 -6.18 11.60
N ARG A 60 6.88 -5.42 12.68
CA ARG A 60 7.56 -4.13 12.88
C ARG A 60 9.08 -4.29 12.84
N LYS A 61 9.61 -5.25 13.61
CA LYS A 61 11.05 -5.51 13.68
C LYS A 61 11.65 -5.99 12.35
N LEU A 62 10.90 -6.78 11.58
CA LEU A 62 11.32 -7.19 10.24
C LEU A 62 11.42 -5.98 9.29
N LEU A 63 10.46 -5.05 9.35
CA LEU A 63 10.50 -3.83 8.52
C LEU A 63 11.67 -2.91 8.89
N GLU A 64 11.97 -2.76 10.18
CA GLU A 64 13.17 -2.06 10.67
C GLU A 64 14.45 -2.69 10.11
N GLN A 65 14.58 -4.01 10.15
CA GLN A 65 15.75 -4.73 9.62
C GLN A 65 15.96 -4.53 8.12
N HIS A 66 14.88 -4.29 7.36
CA HIS A 66 14.93 -4.08 5.92
C HIS A 66 14.94 -2.60 5.51
N GLY A 67 15.11 -1.68 6.48
CA GLY A 67 15.20 -0.24 6.20
C GLY A 67 13.89 0.39 5.71
N ALA A 68 12.76 -0.28 5.92
CA ALA A 68 11.43 0.16 5.47
C ALA A 68 10.72 1.08 6.48
N THR A 69 11.46 1.72 7.38
CA THR A 69 10.93 2.71 8.32
C THR A 69 11.16 4.10 7.76
N GLY A 70 10.13 4.71 7.18
CA GLY A 70 10.20 6.14 6.95
C GLY A 70 10.04 6.85 8.28
N SER A 71 11.12 7.49 8.76
CA SER A 71 10.95 8.49 9.79
C SER A 71 10.41 9.74 9.08
N SER A 72 9.35 10.35 9.61
CA SER A 72 8.84 11.64 9.12
C SER A 72 9.88 12.77 9.22
N ALA A 73 11.10 12.52 9.73
CA ALA A 73 12.14 13.52 9.97
C ALA A 73 13.18 13.63 8.85
N ASP A 74 13.19 12.74 7.85
CA ASP A 74 14.23 12.73 6.80
C ASP A 74 13.98 13.71 5.63
N TRP A 75 12.96 14.57 5.71
CA TRP A 75 12.61 15.53 4.65
C TRP A 75 13.44 16.83 4.62
N ASN A 76 14.47 16.99 5.47
CA ASN A 76 15.29 18.22 5.50
C ASN A 76 16.77 18.00 5.14
N ALA A 77 17.03 17.21 4.11
CA ALA A 77 18.34 17.23 3.44
C ALA A 77 18.18 16.98 1.94
N HIS A 78 17.74 18.00 1.21
CA HIS A 78 18.35 18.47 -0.05
C HIS A 78 17.66 19.74 -0.54
#